data_AF-A0A6B3SK84-F1
#
_entry.id   AF-A0A6B3SK84-F1
#
_cell.length_a   1.000
_cell.length_b   1.000
_cell.length_c   1.000
_cell.angle_alpha   90.00
_cell.angle_beta   90.00
_cell.angle_gamma   90.00
#
_symmetry.space_group_name_H-M   'P 1'
#
loop_
_entity.id
_entity.type
_entity.pdbx_description
1 polymer ?
#
loop_
_entity_poly.entity_id
_entity_poly.type
_entity_poly.pdbx_seq_one_letter_code
_entity_poly.pdbx_strand_id
1 'polypeptide(L)' 'MQFTTKMIPLAGALALAFAGAASAQEQVVKIGHVGPISGAIAHLGKDNENGARMAIDELNAKGVTI' A
#
# COMPACT_ATOMS: atom_id res chain seq x y z
N MET A 1 -13.59 33.35 -35.94
CA MET A 1 -12.65 32.63 -35.04
C MET A 1 -13.11 32.54 -33.57
N GLN A 2 -14.36 32.91 -33.21
CA GLN A 2 -14.81 32.87 -31.80
C GLN A 2 -15.38 31.52 -31.34
N PHE A 3 -15.74 30.63 -32.27
CA PHE A 3 -16.25 29.29 -31.94
C PHE A 3 -15.16 28.37 -31.39
N THR A 4 -13.93 28.48 -31.88
CA THR A 4 -12.78 27.69 -31.40
C THR A 4 -12.38 28.03 -29.97
N THR A 5 -12.48 29.30 -29.56
CA THR A 5 -12.11 29.73 -28.20
C THR A 5 -13.09 29.24 -27.12
N LYS A 6 -14.38 29.07 -27.45
CA LYS A 6 -15.40 28.57 -26.50
C LYS A 6 -15.36 27.04 -26.29
N MET A 7 -14.75 26.28 -27.19
CA MET A 7 -14.62 24.82 -27.06
C MET A 7 -13.41 24.38 -26.23
N ILE A 8 -12.45 25.27 -25.97
CA ILE A 8 -11.27 25.02 -25.12
C ILE A 8 -11.67 24.60 -23.69
N PRO A 9 -12.59 25.29 -22.98
CA PRO A 9 -13.01 24.84 -21.64
C PRO A 9 -13.74 23.50 -21.66
N LEU A 10 -14.49 23.19 -22.73
CA LEU A 10 -15.19 21.91 -22.88
C LEU A 10 -14.20 20.74 -23.11
N ALA A 11 -13.17 20.96 -23.92
CA ALA A 11 -12.09 19.99 -24.11
C ALA A 11 -11.27 19.77 -22.82
N GLY A 12 -11.01 20.83 -22.05
CA GLY A 12 -10.35 20.73 -20.75
C GLY A 12 -11.18 19.97 -19.71
N ALA A 13 -12.49 20.19 -19.67
CA ALA A 13 -13.41 19.46 -18.78
C ALA A 13 -13.50 17.97 -19.14
N LEU A 14 -13.49 17.62 -20.44
CA LEU A 14 -13.45 16.24 -20.90
C LEU A 14 -12.12 15.55 -20.56
N ALA A 15 -10.99 16.26 -20.68
CA ALA A 15 -9.68 15.72 -20.30
C ALA A 15 -9.59 15.43 -18.79
N LEU A 16 -10.18 16.28 -17.95
CA LEU A 16 -10.27 16.06 -16.50
C LEU A 16 -11.22 14.92 -16.13
N ALA A 17 -12.30 14.71 -16.90
CA ALA A 17 -13.22 13.60 -16.69
C ALA A 17 -12.59 12.23 -17.00
N PHE A 18 -11.58 12.19 -17.87
CA PHE A 18 -10.81 10.99 -18.22
C PHE A 18 -9.45 10.87 -17.51
N ALA A 19 -9.06 11.88 -16.72
CA ALA A 19 -7.96 11.76 -15.79
C ALA A 19 -8.39 10.82 -14.65
N GLY A 20 -8.29 9.52 -14.91
CA GLY A 20 -8.61 8.48 -13.94
C GLY A 20 -7.90 8.78 -12.62
N ALA A 21 -8.65 8.69 -11.51
CA ALA A 21 -8.07 8.80 -10.19
C ALA A 21 -6.89 7.83 -10.10
N ALA A 22 -5.71 8.35 -9.74
CA ALA A 22 -4.60 7.52 -9.34
C ALA A 22 -5.09 6.69 -8.14
N SER A 23 -5.50 5.46 -8.41
CA SER A 23 -5.84 4.52 -7.36
C SER A 23 -4.54 4.23 -6.64
N ALA A 24 -4.34 4.82 -5.46
CA ALA A 24 -3.40 4.32 -4.49
C ALA A 24 -3.93 2.93 -4.08
N GLN A 25 -3.61 1.92 -4.88
CA GLN A 25 -3.96 0.54 -4.57
C GLN A 25 -3.26 0.20 -3.26
N GLU A 26 -4.02 -0.38 -2.34
CA GLU A 26 -3.48 -0.92 -1.11
C GLU A 26 -2.44 -1.99 -1.48
N GLN A 27 -1.17 -1.65 -1.31
CA GLN A 27 -0.07 -2.52 -1.68
C GLN A 27 0.25 -3.44 -0.51
N VAL A 28 -0.13 -4.71 -0.65
CA VAL A 28 0.22 -5.74 0.36
C VAL A 28 1.71 -6.05 0.26
N VAL A 29 2.48 -5.54 1.23
CA VAL A 29 3.90 -5.84 1.38
C VAL A 29 4.07 -7.16 2.14
N LYS A 30 4.73 -8.14 1.52
CA LYS A 30 4.98 -9.45 2.13
C LYS A 30 6.33 -9.44 2.84
N ILE A 31 6.32 -9.69 4.15
CA ILE A 31 7.52 -9.75 4.98
C ILE A 31 7.83 -11.21 5.33
N GLY A 32 9.06 -11.65 5.06
CA GLY A 32 9.55 -12.98 5.42
C GLY A 32 10.22 -12.99 6.79
N HIS A 33 9.82 -13.90 7.67
CA HIS A 33 10.52 -14.20 8.92
C HIS A 33 11.26 -15.54 8.78
N VAL A 34 12.54 -15.58 9.19
CA VAL A 34 13.36 -16.80 9.17
C VAL A 34 13.84 -17.09 10.60
N GLY A 35 13.46 -18.25 11.11
CA GLY A 35 13.85 -18.74 12.43
C GLY A 35 13.50 -20.22 12.61
N PRO A 36 14.18 -20.93 13.53
CA PRO A 36 13.87 -22.33 13.82
C PRO A 36 12.52 -22.44 14.52
N ILE A 37 11.53 -23.01 13.85
CA ILE A 37 10.16 -23.20 14.36
C ILE A 37 9.91 -24.64 14.82
N SER A 38 10.95 -25.46 14.83
CA SER A 38 10.93 -26.86 15.29
C SER A 38 12.29 -27.26 15.87
N GLY A 39 12.33 -28.37 16.61
CA GLY A 39 13.56 -28.90 17.22
C GLY A 39 13.91 -28.23 18.56
N ALA A 40 15.16 -28.43 19.01
CA ALA A 40 15.58 -28.05 20.37
C ALA A 40 15.44 -26.54 20.67
N ILE A 41 15.57 -25.70 19.64
CA ILE A 41 15.53 -24.23 19.78
C ILE A 41 14.26 -23.60 19.17
N ALA A 42 13.21 -24.39 18.96
CA ALA A 42 11.93 -23.93 18.39
C ALA A 42 11.31 -22.74 19.14
N HIS A 43 11.49 -22.72 20.46
CA HIS A 43 10.94 -21.69 21.33
C HIS A 43 11.48 -20.30 20.98
N LEU A 44 12.76 -20.18 20.61
CA LEU A 44 13.36 -18.90 20.20
C LEU A 44 12.81 -18.42 18.87
N GLY A 45 12.67 -19.30 17.88
CA GLY A 45 12.10 -18.92 16.59
C GLY A 45 10.60 -18.58 16.70
N LYS A 46 9.86 -19.30 17.56
CA LYS A 46 8.44 -18.99 17.79
C LYS A 46 8.25 -17.66 18.52
N ASP A 47 9.10 -17.36 19.49
CA ASP A 47 9.11 -16.07 20.17
C ASP A 47 9.36 -14.92 19.18
N ASN A 48 10.38 -15.06 18.32
CA ASN A 48 10.68 -14.08 17.28
C ASN A 48 9.54 -13.92 16.25
N GLU A 49 8.92 -15.02 15.80
CA GLU A 49 7.77 -14.97 14.87
C GLU A 49 6.59 -14.21 15.49
N ASN A 50 6.30 -14.46 16.77
CA ASN A 50 5.23 -13.79 17.48
C ASN A 50 5.54 -12.30 17.69
N GLY A 51 6.79 -11.95 18.02
CA GLY A 51 7.24 -10.57 18.13
C GLY A 51 7.17 -9.81 16.80
N ALA A 52 7.61 -10.44 15.71
CA ALA A 52 7.51 -9.86 14.37
C ALA A 52 6.04 -9.63 13.96
N ARG A 53 5.14 -10.58 14.28
CA ARG A 53 3.71 -10.43 14.04
C ARG A 53 3.13 -9.26 14.84
N MET A 54 3.43 -9.18 16.14
CA MET A 54 2.98 -8.09 17.00
C MET A 54 3.43 -6.71 16.47
N ALA A 55 4.68 -6.60 16.03
CA ALA A 55 5.21 -5.37 15.46
C ALA A 55 4.48 -4.99 14.16
N ILE A 56 4.24 -5.94 13.26
CA ILE A 56 3.49 -5.70 12.02
C ILE A 56 2.06 -5.25 12.32
N ASP A 57 1.37 -5.90 13.28
CA ASP A 57 0.01 -5.53 13.66
C ASP A 57 -0.04 -4.09 14.19
N GLU A 58 0.92 -3.70 15.02
CA GLU A 58 1.04 -2.33 15.54
C GLU A 58 1.35 -1.30 14.43
N LEU A 59 2.25 -1.63 13.50
CA LEU A 59 2.61 -0.75 12.38
C LEU A 59 1.44 -0.53 11.42
N ASN A 60 0.70 -1.61 11.11
CA ASN A 60 -0.50 -1.54 10.28
C ASN A 60 -1.59 -0.70 10.94
N ALA A 61 -1.79 -0.85 12.26
CA ALA A 61 -2.75 -0.04 13.01
C ALA A 61 -2.37 1.47 13.04
N LYS A 62 -1.07 1.78 13.02
CA LYS A 62 -0.55 3.16 12.99
C LYS A 62 -0.52 3.78 11.59
N GLY A 63 -0.73 3.00 10.53
CA GLY A 63 -0.65 3.49 9.15
C GLY A 63 0.75 3.94 8.76
N VAL A 64 1.79 3.26 9.24
CA VAL A 64 3.18 3.58 8.92
C VAL A 64 3.47 3.27 7.46
N THR A 65 4.05 4.24 6.75
CA THR A 65 4.49 4.08 5.36
C THR A 65 5.88 3.43 5.30
N ILE A 66 6.02 2.40 4.46
CA ILE A 66 7.25 1.62 4.25
C ILE A 66 7.88 1.95 2.91
#